data_AF-A0A0D2TCC6-F1
#
_entry.id   AF-A0A0D2TCC6-F1
#
_cell.length_a   1.000
_cell.length_b   1.000
_cell.length_c   1.000
_cell.angle_alpha   90.00
_cell.angle_beta   90.00
_cell.angle_gamma   90.00
#
_symmetry.space_group_name_H-M   'P 1'
#
loop_
_entity.id
_entity.type
_entity.pdbx_description
1 polymer ?
#
loop_
_entity_poly.entity_id
_entity_poly.type
_entity_poly.pdbx_seq_one_letter_code
_entity_poly.pdbx_strand_id
1 'polypeptide(L)'
;MNAEIRRTKARLLEELPKLQRLALKKVKGISKEELEARNDLVYSLKDRVDSIPDGSSTATKQSTGGWATSTSSTGIKFDSSSDERFTSEYFQQTEESDRFRQEYEMRRMRQDQGLEVIAEGLDTLKDMAHDMNEELDRQVPLMDEIDDKVDRATSDLKSTNVRLKDTVHKLRSSRNFCIDIILLCIILGIAAYLYNALK
;
A
#
# COMPACT_ATOMS: atom_id res chain seq x y z
N MET A 1 17.41 5.26 5.26
CA MET A 1 16.71 5.52 3.98
C MET A 1 16.97 4.45 2.90
N ASN A 2 18.06 4.46 2.12
CA ASN A 2 18.23 3.48 1.00
C ASN A 2 18.28 2.01 1.45
N ALA A 3 18.78 1.72 2.65
CA ALA A 3 18.78 0.37 3.21
C ALA A 3 17.39 -0.11 3.66
N GLU A 4 16.53 0.80 4.09
CA GLU A 4 15.15 0.48 4.49
C GLU A 4 14.28 0.25 3.26
N ILE A 5 14.44 1.06 2.21
CA ILE A 5 13.77 0.90 0.91
C ILE A 5 14.07 -0.48 0.32
N ARG A 6 15.33 -0.94 0.40
CA ARG A 6 15.70 -2.30 -0.04
C ARG A 6 15.05 -3.41 0.80
N ARG A 7 15.01 -3.24 2.12
CA ARG A 7 14.38 -4.22 3.02
C ARG A 7 12.87 -4.31 2.78
N THR A 8 12.20 -3.18 2.59
CA THR A 8 10.76 -3.15 2.31
C THR A 8 10.43 -3.68 0.93
N LYS A 9 11.19 -3.31 -0.11
CA LYS A 9 11.03 -3.88 -1.46
C LYS A 9 11.24 -5.39 -1.49
N ALA A 10 12.27 -5.89 -0.80
CA ALA A 10 12.51 -7.35 -0.70
C ALA A 10 11.35 -8.08 -0.03
N ARG A 11 10.78 -7.52 1.05
CA ARG A 11 9.58 -8.08 1.69
C ARG A 11 8.36 -8.07 0.78
N LEU A 12 8.11 -6.95 0.07
CA LEU A 12 7.00 -6.85 -0.88
C LEU A 12 7.13 -7.87 -2.02
N LEU A 13 8.34 -8.06 -2.55
CA LEU A 13 8.62 -9.07 -3.57
C LEU A 13 8.39 -10.51 -3.08
N GLU A 14 8.61 -10.78 -1.79
CA GLU A 14 8.34 -12.08 -1.16
C GLU A 14 6.83 -12.33 -0.97
N GLU A 15 6.04 -11.29 -0.76
CA GLU A 15 4.60 -11.37 -0.54
C GLU A 15 3.77 -11.38 -1.83
N LEU A 16 4.29 -10.83 -2.93
CA LEU A 16 3.60 -10.80 -4.23
C LEU A 16 3.16 -12.17 -4.76
N PRO A 17 3.96 -13.25 -4.69
CA PRO A 17 3.52 -14.59 -5.10
C PRO A 17 2.35 -15.12 -4.25
N LYS A 18 2.27 -14.74 -2.97
CA LYS A 18 1.16 -15.10 -2.09
C LYS A 18 -0.10 -14.34 -2.50
N LEU A 19 0.05 -13.04 -2.82
CA LEU A 19 -1.03 -12.19 -3.30
C LEU A 19 -1.58 -12.66 -4.66
N GLN A 20 -0.71 -13.09 -5.58
CA GLN A 20 -1.11 -13.65 -6.88
C GLN A 20 -1.90 -14.95 -6.72
N ARG A 21 -1.48 -15.84 -5.82
CA ARG A 21 -2.25 -17.07 -5.49
C ARG A 21 -3.62 -16.77 -4.89
N LEU A 22 -3.72 -15.74 -4.06
CA LEU A 22 -4.99 -15.29 -3.49
C LEU A 22 -5.89 -14.63 -4.53
N ALA A 23 -5.32 -13.84 -5.45
CA ALA A 23 -6.06 -13.20 -6.53
C ALA A 23 -6.68 -14.20 -7.52
N LEU A 24 -6.04 -15.36 -7.74
CA LEU A 24 -6.58 -16.43 -8.59
C LEU A 24 -7.60 -17.33 -7.87
N LYS A 25 -7.71 -17.22 -6.54
CA LYS A 25 -8.62 -18.06 -5.76
C LYS A 25 -10.06 -17.57 -5.93
N LYS A 26 -10.91 -18.42 -6.50
CA LYS A 26 -12.35 -18.16 -6.58
C LYS A 26 -12.96 -18.17 -5.18
N VAL A 27 -13.49 -17.02 -4.75
CA VAL A 27 -14.27 -16.88 -3.52
C VAL A 27 -15.75 -16.77 -3.89
N LYS A 28 -16.64 -17.34 -3.07
CA LYS A 28 -18.09 -17.30 -3.29
C LYS A 28 -18.56 -15.84 -3.33
N GLY A 29 -19.20 -15.42 -4.43
CA GLY A 29 -19.74 -14.08 -4.61
C GLY A 29 -18.93 -13.14 -5.52
N ILE A 30 -17.76 -13.55 -6.01
CA ILE A 30 -16.96 -12.78 -6.98
C ILE A 30 -17.34 -13.12 -8.42
N SER A 31 -17.57 -12.09 -9.24
CA SER A 31 -17.80 -12.24 -10.67
C SER A 31 -16.49 -12.57 -11.41
N LYS A 32 -16.58 -13.13 -12.62
CA LYS A 32 -15.40 -13.43 -13.45
C LYS A 32 -14.61 -12.15 -13.78
N GLU A 33 -15.32 -11.06 -14.05
CA GLU A 33 -14.76 -9.74 -14.35
C GLU A 33 -13.98 -9.17 -13.16
N GLU A 34 -14.52 -9.32 -11.94
CA GLU A 34 -13.83 -8.85 -10.74
C GLU A 34 -12.60 -9.71 -10.39
N LEU A 35 -12.62 -11.00 -10.73
CA LEU A 35 -11.44 -11.88 -10.59
C LEU A 35 -10.30 -11.45 -11.54
N GLU A 36 -10.65 -11.11 -12.79
CA GLU A 36 -9.69 -10.61 -13.78
C GLU A 36 -9.14 -9.24 -13.39
N ALA A 37 -9.99 -8.32 -12.90
CA ALA A 37 -9.57 -7.03 -12.38
C ALA A 37 -8.61 -7.15 -11.18
N ARG A 38 -8.87 -8.10 -10.26
CA ARG A 38 -7.95 -8.39 -9.14
C ARG A 38 -6.61 -8.91 -9.63
N ASN A 39 -6.60 -9.76 -10.65
CA ASN A 39 -5.38 -10.30 -11.22
C ASN A 39 -4.54 -9.20 -11.90
N ASP A 40 -5.20 -8.32 -12.66
CA ASP A 40 -4.58 -7.17 -13.32
C ASP A 40 -3.99 -6.17 -12.30
N LEU A 41 -4.69 -5.93 -11.19
CA LEU A 41 -4.22 -5.08 -10.11
C LEU A 41 -2.95 -5.64 -9.43
N VAL A 42 -2.83 -6.96 -9.29
CA VAL A 42 -1.60 -7.59 -8.77
C VAL A 42 -0.43 -7.46 -9.76
N TYR A 43 -0.69 -7.54 -11.07
CA TYR A 43 0.33 -7.29 -12.09
C TYR A 43 0.80 -5.83 -12.09
N SER A 44 -0.13 -4.88 -12.03
CA SER A 44 0.18 -3.46 -11.89
C SER A 44 1.00 -3.17 -10.62
N LEU A 45 0.65 -3.80 -9.49
CA LEU A 45 1.39 -3.67 -8.25
C LEU A 45 2.83 -4.20 -8.37
N LYS A 46 3.02 -5.33 -9.07
CA LYS A 46 4.36 -5.89 -9.34
C LYS A 46 5.23 -4.93 -10.14
N ASP A 47 4.67 -4.34 -11.20
CA ASP A 47 5.37 -3.37 -12.05
C ASP A 47 5.72 -2.07 -11.29
N ARG A 48 4.81 -1.61 -10.44
CA ARG A 48 5.05 -0.47 -9.54
C ARG A 48 6.14 -0.74 -8.51
N VAL A 49 6.22 -1.95 -7.96
CA VAL A 49 7.30 -2.33 -7.03
C VAL A 49 8.65 -2.39 -7.74
N ASP A 50 8.68 -2.90 -8.97
CA ASP A 50 9.92 -3.03 -9.74
C ASP A 50 10.46 -1.67 -10.23
N SER A 51 9.57 -0.74 -10.57
CA SER A 51 9.92 0.62 -11.00
C SER A 51 10.43 1.55 -9.88
N ILE A 52 10.32 1.16 -8.61
CA ILE A 52 10.91 1.91 -7.48
C ILE A 52 12.44 1.82 -7.57
N PRO A 53 13.17 2.94 -7.77
CA PRO A 53 14.63 2.95 -7.81
C PRO A 53 15.21 2.80 -6.41
N ASP A 54 15.93 1.72 -6.14
CA ASP A 54 16.47 1.41 -4.80
C ASP A 54 17.76 2.18 -4.45
N GLY A 55 18.08 3.23 -5.20
CA GLY A 55 19.32 4.00 -5.05
C GLY A 55 20.60 3.18 -5.29
N SER A 56 20.48 2.00 -5.91
CA SER A 56 21.58 1.14 -6.36
C SER A 56 21.68 1.15 -7.88
N SER A 57 21.53 2.32 -8.51
CA SER A 57 22.41 2.59 -9.63
C SER A 57 23.80 2.70 -9.02
N THR A 58 24.58 1.64 -9.15
CA THR A 58 26.00 1.82 -9.42
C THR A 58 26.07 2.91 -10.47
N ALA A 59 26.33 4.14 -10.02
CA ALA A 59 26.98 5.14 -10.84
C ALA A 59 28.30 4.46 -11.21
N THR A 60 28.28 3.81 -12.37
CA THR A 60 29.44 3.36 -13.09
C THR A 60 30.27 4.62 -13.27
N LYS A 61 31.15 4.86 -12.29
CA LYS A 61 32.22 5.84 -12.34
C LYS A 61 33.11 5.40 -13.49
N GLN A 62 32.76 5.84 -14.69
CA GLN A 62 33.68 5.92 -15.80
C GLN A 62 34.20 7.35 -15.83
N SER A 63 35.10 7.64 -14.90
CA SER A 63 36.10 8.70 -15.03
C SER A 63 37.22 8.42 -14.05
N THR A 64 38.22 7.70 -14.56
CA THR A 64 39.63 8.12 -14.58
C THR A 64 40.18 8.83 -13.34
N GLY A 65 41.17 8.18 -12.69
CA GLY A 65 42.34 8.91 -12.20
C GLY A 65 42.59 8.86 -10.68
N GLY A 66 43.45 7.92 -10.28
CA GLY A 66 44.52 8.10 -9.28
C GLY A 66 44.20 8.87 -7.99
N TRP A 67 43.79 8.15 -6.94
CA TRP A 67 43.90 8.65 -5.57
C TRP A 67 45.33 8.42 -5.08
N ALA A 68 46.22 9.36 -5.36
CA ALA A 68 47.51 9.44 -4.69
C ALA A 68 47.26 9.90 -3.24
N THR A 69 47.55 9.02 -2.29
CA THR A 69 47.63 9.31 -0.87
C THR A 69 48.94 10.03 -0.59
N SER A 70 48.91 11.36 -0.52
CA SER A 70 50.03 12.16 -0.03
C SER A 70 49.60 12.93 1.22
N THR A 71 49.54 12.22 2.35
CA THR A 71 49.64 12.84 3.67
C THR A 71 51.12 13.04 4.00
N SER A 72 51.63 14.24 3.77
CA SER A 72 52.81 14.76 4.45
C SER A 72 52.45 16.08 5.11
N SER A 73 51.90 16.00 6.32
CA SER A 73 51.91 17.11 7.25
C SER A 73 53.37 17.45 7.56
N THR A 74 53.93 18.45 6.90
CA THR A 74 55.18 19.07 7.34
C THR A 74 54.90 19.71 8.69
N GLY A 75 55.59 19.22 9.72
CA GLY A 75 55.46 19.70 11.08
C GLY A 75 55.74 21.20 11.17
N ILE A 76 54.73 21.94 11.60
CA ILE A 76 54.86 23.36 11.94
C ILE A 76 55.66 23.45 13.24
N LYS A 77 56.95 23.78 13.15
CA LYS A 77 57.78 24.19 14.28
C LYS A 77 57.73 25.72 14.37
N PHE A 78 57.13 26.24 15.43
CA PHE A 78 57.24 27.65 15.80
C PHE A 78 58.53 27.84 16.60
N ASP A 79 59.59 28.30 15.93
CA ASP A 79 60.69 29.02 16.58
C ASP A 79 60.26 30.49 16.62
N SER A 80 60.05 31.01 17.83
CA SER A 80 59.89 32.43 18.07
C SER A 80 61.28 33.05 18.23
N SER A 81 61.80 33.65 17.17
CA SER A 81 62.82 34.67 17.31
C SER A 81 62.80 35.69 16.17
N SER A 82 62.55 36.94 16.58
CA SER A 82 62.94 38.22 15.98
C SER A 82 62.40 38.63 14.60
N ASP A 83 61.54 39.66 14.66
CA ASP A 83 61.72 40.95 13.99
C ASP A 83 61.96 40.92 12.47
N GLU A 84 60.92 40.56 11.71
CA GLU A 84 60.84 40.93 10.30
C GLU A 84 59.48 41.59 10.01
N ARG A 85 59.59 42.74 9.37
CA ARG A 85 58.51 43.57 8.84
C ARG A 85 57.48 42.68 8.15
N PHE A 86 56.27 42.59 8.71
CA PHE A 86 55.11 42.02 8.04
C PHE A 86 54.76 42.92 6.84
N THR A 87 55.43 42.69 5.71
CA THR A 87 54.98 43.18 4.43
C THR A 87 53.63 42.53 4.13
N SER A 88 52.69 43.36 3.67
CA SER A 88 51.34 43.03 3.23
C SER A 88 51.28 42.05 2.03
N GLU A 89 52.38 41.37 1.73
CA GLU A 89 52.60 40.53 0.56
C GLU A 89 52.32 39.04 0.82
N TYR A 90 52.12 38.64 2.08
CA TYR A 90 51.75 37.25 2.42
C TYR A 90 50.30 36.88 2.08
N PHE A 91 49.45 37.88 1.80
CA PHE A 91 48.16 37.67 1.14
C PHE A 91 48.31 37.98 -0.35
N GLN A 92 49.14 37.21 -1.04
CA GLN A 92 49.03 37.14 -2.48
C GLN A 92 47.72 36.39 -2.77
N GLN A 93 46.64 37.16 -2.91
CA GLN A 93 45.36 36.74 -3.47
C GLN A 93 45.65 36.31 -4.91
N THR A 94 46.15 35.07 -5.06
CA THR A 94 46.37 34.45 -6.35
C THR A 94 45.01 34.27 -7.03
N GLU A 95 44.93 34.49 -8.34
CA GLU A 95 43.70 34.31 -9.12
C GLU A 95 43.04 32.93 -8.87
N GLU A 96 43.81 31.91 -8.46
CA GLU A 96 43.31 30.61 -8.02
C GLU A 96 42.42 30.66 -6.76
N SER A 97 42.74 31.51 -5.77
CA SER A 97 41.94 31.65 -4.54
C SER A 97 40.58 32.31 -4.81
N ASP A 98 40.53 33.28 -5.72
CA ASP A 98 39.28 33.93 -6.11
C ASP A 98 38.37 33.01 -6.91
N ARG A 99 38.95 32.15 -7.76
CA ARG A 99 38.21 31.09 -8.46
C ARG A 99 37.62 30.07 -7.51
N PHE A 100 38.38 29.66 -6.48
CA PHE A 100 37.87 28.73 -5.46
C PHE A 100 36.72 29.35 -4.63
N ARG A 101 36.83 30.64 -4.29
CA ARG A 101 35.75 31.38 -3.62
C ARG A 101 34.49 31.49 -4.49
N GLN A 102 34.65 31.85 -5.77
CA GLN A 102 33.51 31.91 -6.69
C GLN A 102 32.86 30.54 -6.90
N GLU A 103 33.64 29.47 -7.04
CA GLU A 103 33.10 28.12 -7.16
C GLU A 103 32.34 27.72 -5.90
N TYR A 104 32.89 28.02 -4.72
CA TYR A 104 32.23 27.78 -3.44
C TYR A 104 30.90 28.55 -3.32
N GLU A 105 30.90 29.84 -3.66
CA GLU A 105 29.68 30.67 -3.64
C GLU A 105 28.62 30.17 -4.62
N MET A 106 29.03 29.74 -5.82
CA MET A 106 28.12 29.18 -6.82
C MET A 106 27.52 27.83 -6.35
N ARG A 107 28.31 27.03 -5.64
CA ARG A 107 27.86 25.75 -5.07
C ARG A 107 26.94 25.96 -3.87
N ARG A 108 27.18 27.00 -3.08
CA ARG A 108 26.32 27.42 -1.98
C ARG A 108 24.98 27.95 -2.48
N MET A 109 24.96 28.82 -3.49
CA MET A 109 23.71 29.29 -4.12
C MET A 109 22.86 28.14 -4.68
N ARG A 110 23.47 27.12 -5.29
CA ARG A 110 22.72 25.93 -5.75
C ARG A 110 22.13 25.11 -4.60
N GLN A 111 22.82 25.03 -3.46
CA GLN A 111 22.28 24.34 -2.29
C GLN A 111 21.13 25.13 -1.67
N ASP A 112 21.24 26.46 -1.59
CA ASP A 112 20.17 27.32 -1.08
C ASP A 112 18.89 27.21 -1.94
N GLN A 113 19.03 27.15 -3.28
CA GLN A 113 17.90 26.87 -4.18
C GLN A 113 17.30 25.47 -3.96
N GLY A 114 18.13 24.46 -3.67
CA GLY A 114 17.65 23.13 -3.32
C GLY A 114 16.88 23.10 -2.00
N LEU A 115 17.30 23.89 -1.01
CA LEU A 115 16.61 24.03 0.26
C LEU A 115 15.27 24.77 0.13
N GLU A 116 15.17 25.73 -0.79
CA GLU A 116 13.92 26.44 -1.09
C GLU A 116 12.85 25.49 -1.65
N VAL A 117 13.22 24.63 -2.60
CA VAL A 117 12.30 23.60 -3.15
C VAL A 117 11.88 22.60 -2.06
N ILE A 118 12.77 22.26 -1.15
CA ILE A 118 12.43 21.39 0.00
C ILE A 118 11.47 22.10 0.95
N ALA A 119 11.67 23.40 1.20
CA ALA A 119 10.78 24.19 2.05
C ALA A 119 9.37 24.28 1.46
N GLU A 120 9.25 24.55 0.15
CA GLU A 120 7.98 24.55 -0.57
C GLU A 120 7.32 23.15 -0.54
N GLY A 121 8.10 22.09 -0.79
CA GLY A 121 7.62 20.72 -0.69
C GLY A 121 7.14 20.35 0.72
N LEU A 122 7.74 20.93 1.76
CA LEU A 122 7.34 20.70 3.15
C LEU A 122 6.08 21.48 3.52
N ASP A 123 5.90 22.70 3.01
CA ASP A 123 4.67 23.47 3.19
C ASP A 123 3.48 22.79 2.48
N THR A 124 3.65 22.29 1.26
CA THR A 124 2.59 21.52 0.59
C THR A 124 2.23 20.24 1.35
N LEU A 125 3.22 19.55 1.93
CA LEU A 125 2.97 18.38 2.77
C LEU A 125 2.25 18.74 4.07
N LYS A 126 2.56 19.88 4.66
CA LYS A 126 1.88 20.39 5.86
C LYS A 126 0.41 20.70 5.57
N ASP A 127 0.11 21.33 4.44
CA ASP A 127 -1.26 21.63 4.03
C ASP A 127 -2.06 20.34 3.79
N MET A 128 -1.49 19.35 3.08
CA MET A 128 -2.11 18.03 2.91
C MET A 128 -2.33 17.30 4.23
N ALA A 129 -1.38 17.41 5.17
CA ALA A 129 -1.52 16.81 6.50
C ALA A 129 -2.64 17.49 7.30
N HIS A 130 -2.82 18.80 7.14
CA HIS A 130 -3.90 19.54 7.77
C HIS A 130 -5.27 19.13 7.20
N ASP A 131 -5.38 19.05 5.87
CA ASP A 131 -6.60 18.60 5.19
C ASP A 131 -6.96 17.17 5.58
N MET A 132 -5.96 16.27 5.66
CA MET A 132 -6.18 14.90 6.14
C MET A 132 -6.67 14.86 7.58
N ASN A 133 -6.20 15.77 8.45
CA ASN A 133 -6.66 15.83 9.84
C ASN A 133 -8.12 16.31 9.92
N GLU A 134 -8.49 17.36 9.17
CA GLU A 134 -9.87 17.84 9.15
C GLU A 134 -10.84 16.77 8.58
N GLU A 135 -10.41 16.06 7.54
CA GLU A 135 -11.19 14.98 6.95
C GLU A 135 -11.30 13.77 7.91
N LEU A 136 -10.24 13.44 8.66
CA LEU A 136 -10.30 12.43 9.72
C LEU A 136 -11.32 12.81 10.79
N ASP A 137 -11.28 14.06 11.27
CA ASP A 137 -12.22 14.58 12.26
C ASP A 137 -13.67 14.57 11.74
N ARG A 138 -13.87 14.79 10.42
CA ARG A 138 -15.19 14.67 9.77
C ARG A 138 -15.64 13.21 9.56
N GLN A 139 -14.73 12.26 9.41
CA GLN A 139 -15.05 10.85 9.18
C GLN A 139 -15.42 10.07 10.44
N VAL A 140 -15.03 10.55 11.63
CA VAL A 140 -15.41 9.93 12.92
C VAL A 140 -16.94 9.73 13.07
N PRO A 141 -17.81 10.74 12.85
CA PRO A 141 -19.27 10.54 12.95
C PRO A 141 -19.86 9.69 11.81
N LEU A 142 -19.17 9.56 10.68
CA LEU A 142 -19.64 8.74 9.55
C LEU A 142 -19.40 7.24 9.80
N MET A 143 -18.41 6.88 10.63
CA MET A 143 -18.17 5.49 11.01
C MET A 143 -19.32 4.89 11.84
N ASP A 144 -19.89 5.66 12.77
CA ASP A 144 -21.03 5.21 13.58
C ASP A 144 -22.27 4.93 12.68
N GLU A 145 -22.52 5.77 11.68
CA GLU A 145 -23.60 5.55 10.72
C GLU A 145 -23.33 4.34 9.80
N ILE A 146 -22.07 4.06 9.49
CA ILE A 146 -21.68 2.87 8.72
C ILE A 146 -21.91 1.61 9.55
N ASP A 147 -21.48 1.57 10.81
CA ASP A 147 -21.71 0.42 11.70
C ASP A 147 -23.21 0.17 11.88
N ASP A 148 -24.01 1.22 12.10
CA ASP A 148 -25.47 1.12 12.17
C ASP A 148 -26.09 0.55 10.88
N LYS A 149 -25.60 0.98 9.71
CA LYS A 149 -26.08 0.46 8.41
C LYS A 149 -25.66 -0.99 8.19
N VAL A 150 -24.45 -1.37 8.60
CA VAL A 150 -23.94 -2.75 8.53
C VAL A 150 -24.75 -3.66 9.46
N ASP A 151 -25.04 -3.23 10.68
CA ASP A 151 -25.83 -4.00 11.63
C ASP A 151 -27.28 -4.19 11.17
N ARG A 152 -27.90 -3.14 10.61
CA ARG A 152 -29.23 -3.23 10.00
C ARG A 152 -29.25 -4.19 8.81
N ALA A 153 -28.32 -4.06 7.88
CA ALA A 153 -28.21 -4.95 6.74
C ALA A 153 -28.00 -6.41 7.17
N THR A 154 -27.17 -6.64 8.20
CA THR A 154 -26.94 -7.97 8.77
C THR A 154 -28.22 -8.54 9.41
N SER A 155 -28.97 -7.74 10.15
CA SER A 155 -30.25 -8.13 10.74
C SER A 155 -31.29 -8.47 9.67
N ASP A 156 -31.38 -7.67 8.61
CA ASP A 156 -32.29 -7.89 7.49
C ASP A 156 -31.94 -9.18 6.73
N LEU A 157 -30.66 -9.45 6.50
CA LEU A 157 -30.19 -10.71 5.93
C LEU A 157 -30.53 -11.91 6.83
N LYS A 158 -30.36 -11.78 8.15
CA LYS A 158 -30.71 -12.84 9.10
C LYS A 158 -32.22 -13.11 9.10
N SER A 159 -33.03 -12.07 9.13
CA SER A 159 -34.49 -12.18 9.17
C SER A 159 -35.05 -12.78 7.88
N THR A 160 -34.54 -12.38 6.71
CA THR A 160 -34.90 -12.97 5.42
C THR A 160 -34.51 -14.44 5.32
N ASN A 161 -33.35 -14.82 5.86
CA ASN A 161 -32.93 -16.23 5.90
C ASN A 161 -33.87 -17.08 6.76
N VAL A 162 -34.30 -16.58 7.92
CA VAL A 162 -35.29 -17.26 8.77
C VAL A 162 -36.62 -17.42 8.03
N ARG A 163 -37.15 -16.35 7.41
CA ARG A 163 -38.40 -16.40 6.64
C ARG A 163 -38.33 -17.37 5.47
N LEU A 164 -37.18 -17.45 4.80
CA LEU A 164 -36.94 -18.40 3.71
C LEU A 164 -36.95 -19.84 4.24
N LYS A 165 -36.27 -20.10 5.37
CA LYS A 165 -36.26 -21.43 6.02
C LYS A 165 -37.65 -21.87 6.44
N ASP A 166 -38.45 -20.97 7.03
CA ASP A 166 -39.83 -21.25 7.42
C ASP A 166 -40.71 -21.55 6.20
N THR A 167 -40.55 -20.78 5.12
CA THR A 167 -41.27 -21.01 3.86
C THR A 167 -40.92 -22.39 3.27
N VAL A 168 -39.64 -22.76 3.24
CA VAL A 168 -39.19 -24.08 2.79
C VAL A 168 -39.77 -25.19 3.66
N HIS A 169 -39.77 -25.03 4.98
CA HIS A 169 -40.34 -26.02 5.88
C HIS A 169 -41.86 -26.16 5.67
N LYS A 170 -42.57 -25.05 5.47
CA LYS A 170 -44.01 -25.04 5.22
C LYS A 170 -44.36 -25.75 3.91
N LEU A 171 -43.58 -25.52 2.84
CA LEU A 171 -43.74 -26.22 1.56
C LEU A 171 -43.45 -27.72 1.66
N ARG A 172 -42.45 -28.13 2.47
CA ARG A 172 -42.19 -29.54 2.74
C ARG A 172 -43.35 -30.20 3.50
N SER A 173 -43.92 -29.50 4.47
CA SER A 173 -45.07 -29.96 5.27
C SER A 173 -46.34 -30.09 4.42
N SER A 174 -46.64 -29.12 3.54
CA SER A 174 -47.82 -29.19 2.67
C SER A 174 -47.74 -30.33 1.65
N ARG A 175 -46.54 -30.62 1.13
CA ARG A 175 -46.33 -31.78 0.25
C ARG A 175 -46.58 -33.10 0.96
N ASN A 176 -46.08 -33.25 2.18
CA ASN A 176 -46.32 -34.46 2.97
C ASN A 176 -47.82 -34.65 3.26
N PHE A 177 -48.52 -33.57 3.64
CA PHE A 177 -49.98 -33.61 3.85
C PHE A 177 -50.77 -34.05 2.60
N CYS A 178 -50.37 -33.55 1.42
CA CYS A 178 -50.98 -33.96 0.15
C CYS A 178 -50.73 -35.45 -0.16
N ILE A 179 -49.51 -35.94 0.09
CA ILE A 179 -49.15 -37.35 -0.10
C ILE A 179 -50.00 -38.26 0.81
N ASP A 180 -50.20 -37.88 2.07
CA ASP A 180 -50.99 -38.66 3.03
C ASP A 180 -52.46 -38.79 2.61
N ILE A 181 -53.07 -37.71 2.10
CA ILE A 181 -54.45 -37.74 1.59
C ILE A 181 -54.58 -38.69 0.39
N ILE A 182 -53.63 -38.65 -0.56
CA ILE A 182 -53.66 -39.52 -1.74
C ILE A 182 -53.50 -40.99 -1.33
N LEU A 183 -52.58 -41.29 -0.40
CA LEU A 183 -52.40 -42.65 0.12
C LEU A 183 -53.68 -43.18 0.80
N LEU A 184 -54.37 -42.35 1.58
CA LEU A 184 -55.63 -42.70 2.23
C LEU A 184 -56.71 -43.05 1.20
N CYS A 185 -56.85 -42.24 0.14
CA CYS A 185 -57.79 -42.51 -0.96
C CYS A 185 -57.52 -43.86 -1.66
N ILE A 186 -56.26 -44.20 -1.89
CA ILE A 186 -55.88 -45.49 -2.50
C ILE A 186 -56.25 -46.65 -1.59
N ILE A 187 -55.95 -46.57 -0.30
CA ILE A 187 -56.28 -47.62 0.68
C ILE A 187 -57.80 -47.83 0.75
N LEU A 188 -58.58 -46.74 0.81
CA LEU A 188 -60.04 -46.82 0.80
C LEU A 188 -60.58 -47.44 -0.49
N GLY A 189 -60.01 -47.09 -1.65
CA GLY A 189 -60.39 -47.69 -2.93
C GLY A 189 -60.16 -49.21 -2.96
N ILE A 190 -59.00 -49.66 -2.47
CA ILE A 190 -58.69 -51.09 -2.36
C ILE A 190 -59.63 -51.79 -1.38
N ALA A 191 -59.90 -51.19 -0.22
CA ALA A 191 -60.81 -51.74 0.78
C ALA A 191 -62.25 -51.88 0.24
N ALA A 192 -62.75 -50.87 -0.48
CA ALA A 192 -64.07 -50.91 -1.10
C ALA A 192 -64.15 -51.95 -2.22
N TYR A 193 -63.09 -52.08 -3.03
CA TYR A 193 -62.99 -53.12 -4.05
C TYR A 193 -63.03 -54.52 -3.42
N LEU A 194 -62.23 -54.76 -2.38
CA LEU A 194 -62.22 -56.03 -1.67
C LEU A 194 -63.57 -56.33 -1.02
N TYR A 195 -64.23 -55.34 -0.41
CA TYR A 195 -65.57 -55.51 0.16
C TYR A 195 -66.62 -55.91 -0.90
N ASN A 196 -66.58 -55.27 -2.08
CA ASN A 196 -67.46 -55.64 -3.19
C ASN A 196 -67.10 -56.98 -3.84
N ALA A 197 -65.85 -57.41 -3.79
CA ALA A 197 -65.42 -58.71 -4.34
C ALA A 197 -65.66 -59.88 -3.38
N LEU A 198 -65.72 -59.62 -2.06
CA LEU A 198 -66.04 -60.60 -1.02
C LEU A 198 -67.53 -60.72 -0.72
N LYS A 199 -68.35 -59.79 -1.22
CA LYS A 199 -69.80 -59.80 -1.12
C LYS A 199 -70.42 -60.42 -2.37
#